data_AF-A0AAD7R9P4-F1
#
_entry.id   AF-A0AAD7R9P4-F1
#
_cell.length_a   1.000
_cell.length_b   1.000
_cell.length_c   1.000
_cell.angle_alpha   90.00
_cell.angle_beta   90.00
_cell.angle_gamma   90.00
#
_symmetry.space_group_name_H-M   'P 1'
#
loop_
_entity.id
_entity.type
_entity.pdbx_description
1 polymer ?
#
loop_
_entity_poly.entity_id
_entity_poly.type
_entity_poly.pdbx_seq_one_letter_code
_entity_poly.pdbx_strand_id
1 'polypeptide(L)'
;MAELILEILEELKKIEFNKFKWYLSRNLLKGCKPIPRGQLQVKYKTDVVTKMEDYYGDKMVNITQEILKKIRRDDLINRLEKSQETKCTRPALELQAVMSVLRGSTELWTLALRPSRKGDRSGLHSFT
;
A
#
# COMPACT_ATOMS: atom_id res chain seq x y z
N MET A 1 -4.51 7.94 -6.67
CA MET A 1 -3.08 7.59 -6.45
C MET A 1 -2.16 8.72 -6.86
N ALA A 2 -2.48 9.43 -7.94
CA ALA A 2 -1.84 10.66 -8.37
C ALA A 2 -1.62 11.69 -7.25
N GLU A 3 -2.63 11.94 -6.40
CA GLU A 3 -2.55 12.92 -5.29
C GLU A 3 -1.41 12.63 -4.30
N LEU A 4 -1.23 11.36 -3.93
CA LEU A 4 -0.18 10.95 -3.00
C LEU A 4 1.20 11.16 -3.62
N ILE A 5 1.37 10.83 -4.91
CA ILE A 5 2.63 11.10 -5.61
C ILE A 5 2.88 12.60 -5.72
N LEU A 6 1.84 13.40 -5.96
CA LEU A 6 1.96 14.86 -6.00
C LEU A 6 2.51 15.42 -4.68
N GLU A 7 1.94 15.04 -3.54
CA GLU A 7 2.44 15.44 -2.21
C GLU A 7 3.92 15.08 -2.01
N ILE A 8 4.33 13.89 -2.45
CA ILE A 8 5.73 13.46 -2.38
C ILE A 8 6.62 14.31 -3.28
N LEU A 9 6.18 14.61 -4.51
CA LEU A 9 6.93 15.49 -5.41
C LEU A 9 6.98 16.92 -4.88
N GLU A 10 5.98 17.39 -4.15
CA GLU A 10 5.95 18.71 -3.51
C GLU A 10 7.08 18.87 -2.49
N GLU A 11 7.42 17.82 -1.75
CA GLU A 11 8.57 17.81 -0.82
C GLU A 11 9.94 17.67 -1.49
N LEU A 12 9.99 17.42 -2.80
CA LEU A 12 11.26 17.46 -3.54
C LEU A 12 11.70 18.89 -3.78
N LYS A 13 12.97 19.16 -3.46
CA LYS A 13 13.64 20.42 -3.83
C LYS A 13 13.77 20.51 -5.34
N LYS A 14 13.94 21.72 -5.87
CA LYS A 14 14.08 21.97 -7.32
C LYS A 14 15.14 21.10 -8.00
N ILE A 15 16.29 20.91 -7.36
CA ILE A 15 17.38 20.07 -7.89
C ILE A 15 16.98 18.59 -7.92
N GLU A 16 16.33 18.10 -6.87
CA GLU A 16 15.85 16.73 -6.76
C GLU A 16 14.74 16.44 -7.77
N PHE A 17 13.80 17.38 -7.93
CA PHE A 17 12.74 17.31 -8.93
C PHE A 17 13.29 17.31 -10.36
N ASN A 18 14.33 18.09 -10.66
CA ASN A 18 14.99 18.04 -11.96
C ASN A 18 15.66 16.67 -12.21
N LYS A 19 16.30 16.08 -11.19
CA LYS A 19 16.82 14.71 -11.28
C LYS A 19 15.69 13.70 -11.49
N PHE A 20 14.57 13.86 -10.80
CA PHE A 20 13.39 13.02 -10.95
C PHE A 20 12.89 12.99 -12.40
N LYS A 21 12.71 14.16 -13.01
CA LYS A 21 12.34 14.28 -14.43
C LYS A 21 13.39 13.66 -15.35
N TRP A 22 14.68 13.83 -15.05
CA TRP A 22 15.74 13.21 -15.84
C TRP A 22 15.65 11.67 -15.80
N TYR A 23 15.35 11.08 -14.64
CA TYR A 23 15.15 9.63 -14.53
C TYR A 23 13.91 9.13 -15.25
N LEU A 24 12.79 9.88 -15.25
CA LEU A 24 11.60 9.53 -16.05
C LEU A 24 11.88 9.46 -17.55
N SER A 25 12.85 10.25 -18.02
CA SER A 25 13.31 10.19 -19.41
C SER A 25 14.21 9.00 -19.72
N ARG A 26 14.53 8.18 -18.72
CA ARG A 26 15.38 7.00 -18.85
C ARG A 26 14.58 5.73 -18.62
N ASN A 27 15.10 4.64 -19.19
CA ASN A 27 14.55 3.32 -19.01
C ASN A 27 14.86 2.84 -17.57
N LEU A 28 13.92 3.06 -16.65
CA LEU A 28 14.06 2.74 -15.22
C LEU A 28 13.79 1.26 -14.92
N LEU A 29 12.68 0.75 -15.44
CA LEU A 29 12.24 -0.63 -15.24
C LEU A 29 12.18 -1.36 -16.57
N LYS A 30 12.62 -2.63 -16.60
CA LYS A 30 12.48 -3.49 -17.78
C LYS A 30 11.00 -3.56 -18.17
N GLY A 31 10.70 -3.22 -19.42
CA GLY A 31 9.33 -3.22 -19.97
C GLY A 31 8.51 -1.94 -19.72
N CYS A 32 9.07 -0.92 -19.07
CA CYS A 32 8.43 0.39 -18.95
C CYS A 32 9.04 1.37 -19.97
N LYS A 33 8.21 1.92 -20.86
CA LYS A 33 8.68 2.90 -21.85
C LYS A 33 9.07 4.21 -21.14
N PRO A 34 10.22 4.82 -21.45
CA PRO A 34 10.58 6.12 -20.91
C PRO A 34 9.67 7.22 -21.48
N ILE A 35 9.41 8.25 -20.68
CA ILE A 35 8.67 9.44 -21.15
C ILE A 35 9.63 10.32 -21.96
N PRO A 36 9.27 10.74 -23.19
CA PRO A 36 10.12 11.62 -23.99
C PRO A 36 10.45 12.92 -23.25
N ARG A 37 11.71 13.37 -23.29
CA ARG A 37 12.14 14.60 -22.60
C ARG A 37 11.32 15.83 -22.96
N GLY A 38 10.86 15.92 -24.21
CA GLY A 38 10.00 17.03 -24.66
C GLY A 38 8.70 17.15 -23.85
N GLN A 39 8.15 16.02 -23.38
CA GLN A 39 6.93 16.02 -22.56
C GLN A 39 7.21 16.31 -21.07
N LEU A 40 8.49 16.29 -20.65
CA LEU A 40 8.94 16.57 -19.28
C LEU A 40 9.52 17.99 -19.11
N GLN A 41 9.43 18.84 -20.15
CA GLN A 41 9.79 20.25 -20.08
C GLN A 41 8.78 21.09 -19.26
N VAL A 42 7.71 20.47 -18.77
CA VAL A 42 6.75 21.09 -17.86
C VAL A 42 7.42 21.54 -16.55
N LYS A 43 6.97 22.70 -16.05
CA LYS A 43 7.46 23.29 -14.80
C LYS A 43 6.73 22.76 -13.57
N TYR A 44 5.44 22.48 -13.70
CA TYR A 44 4.60 22.12 -12.56
C TYR A 44 4.70 20.64 -12.24
N LYS A 45 4.61 20.33 -10.94
CA LYS A 45 4.65 18.96 -10.41
C LYS A 45 3.39 18.19 -10.79
N THR A 46 2.24 18.86 -10.80
CA THR A 46 0.95 18.33 -11.25
C THR A 46 1.01 17.78 -12.67
N ASP A 47 1.55 18.53 -13.62
CA ASP A 47 1.68 18.06 -15.01
C ASP A 47 2.55 16.80 -15.12
N VAL A 48 3.62 16.70 -14.33
CA VAL A 48 4.47 15.50 -14.30
C VAL A 48 3.70 14.30 -13.76
N VAL A 49 2.92 14.49 -12.70
CA VAL A 49 2.07 13.43 -12.13
C VAL A 49 1.05 12.96 -13.16
N THR A 50 0.34 13.86 -13.84
CA THR A 50 -0.60 13.51 -14.90
C THR A 50 0.07 12.74 -16.03
N LYS A 51 1.29 13.13 -16.43
CA LYS A 51 2.06 12.38 -17.43
C LYS A 51 2.48 11.00 -16.95
N MET A 52 2.86 10.85 -15.69
CA MET A 52 3.18 9.55 -15.13
C MET A 52 1.96 8.64 -15.05
N GLU A 53 0.78 9.19 -14.72
CA GLU A 53 -0.47 8.44 -14.68
C GLU A 53 -0.87 7.95 -16.07
N ASP A 54 -0.77 8.81 -17.10
CA ASP A 54 -1.04 8.47 -18.50
C ASP A 54 -0.11 7.38 -19.04
N TYR A 55 1.19 7.44 -18.72
CA TYR A 55 2.19 6.49 -19.25
C TYR A 55 2.30 5.18 -18.49
N TYR A 56 2.18 5.24 -17.16
CA TYR A 56 2.49 4.12 -16.28
C TYR A 56 1.27 3.54 -15.58
N GLY A 57 0.16 4.27 -15.48
CA GLY A 57 -1.04 3.86 -14.75
C GLY A 57 -0.70 3.38 -13.34
N ASP A 58 -1.11 2.16 -13.01
CA ASP A 58 -0.83 1.53 -11.71
C ASP A 58 0.67 1.37 -11.39
N LYS A 59 1.54 1.31 -12.40
CA LYS A 59 3.00 1.18 -12.19
C LYS A 59 3.67 2.48 -11.75
N MET A 60 2.94 3.59 -11.76
CA MET A 60 3.43 4.91 -11.37
C MET A 60 4.07 4.92 -9.97
N VAL A 61 3.51 4.17 -9.03
CA VAL A 61 4.01 4.11 -7.64
C VAL A 61 5.38 3.43 -7.59
N ASN A 62 5.52 2.27 -8.24
CA ASN A 62 6.80 1.55 -8.31
C ASN A 62 7.88 2.39 -9.01
N ILE A 63 7.53 3.05 -10.11
CA ILE A 63 8.45 3.96 -10.80
C ILE A 63 8.89 5.09 -9.87
N THR A 64 7.95 5.70 -9.13
CA THR A 64 8.27 6.78 -8.19
C THR A 64 9.22 6.30 -7.10
N GLN A 65 8.94 5.16 -6.47
CA GLN A 65 9.81 4.57 -5.44
C GLN A 65 11.24 4.35 -5.95
N GLU A 66 11.39 3.76 -7.14
CA GLU A 66 12.71 3.50 -7.71
C GLU A 66 13.48 4.79 -8.00
N ILE A 67 12.82 5.84 -8.48
CA ILE A 67 13.48 7.13 -8.70
C ILE A 67 13.88 7.77 -7.37
N LEU A 68 13.01 7.71 -6.35
CA LEU A 68 13.32 8.23 -5.01
C LEU A 68 14.55 7.56 -4.41
N LYS A 69 14.72 6.24 -4.60
CA LYS A 69 15.94 5.51 -4.22
C LYS A 69 17.16 6.05 -4.95
N LYS A 70 17.06 6.31 -6.25
CA LYS A 70 18.17 6.85 -7.06
C LYS A 70 18.58 8.27 -6.66
N ILE A 71 17.66 9.09 -6.15
CA ILE A 71 17.97 10.44 -5.64
C ILE A 71 18.28 10.46 -4.13
N ARG A 72 18.29 9.30 -3.46
CA ARG A 72 18.59 9.13 -2.03
C ARG A 72 17.63 9.87 -1.09
N ARG A 73 16.33 9.87 -1.42
CA ARG A 73 15.25 10.42 -0.57
C ARG A 73 14.47 9.29 0.10
N ASP A 74 15.17 8.48 0.89
CA ASP A 74 14.60 7.33 1.61
C ASP A 74 13.50 7.72 2.59
N ASP A 75 13.55 8.95 3.13
CA ASP A 75 12.50 9.51 3.98
C ASP A 75 11.15 9.60 3.26
N LEU A 76 11.15 9.97 1.98
CA LEU A 76 9.94 10.06 1.16
C LEU A 76 9.42 8.67 0.75
N ILE A 77 10.30 7.69 0.61
CA ILE A 77 9.90 6.30 0.33
C ILE A 77 9.10 5.75 1.51
N ASN A 78 9.61 5.93 2.73
CA ASN A 78 8.92 5.47 3.93
C ASN A 78 7.54 6.13 4.08
N ARG A 79 7.44 7.44 3.78
CA ARG A 79 6.13 8.14 3.76
C ARG A 79 5.20 7.57 2.70
N LEU A 80 5.72 7.31 1.50
CA LEU A 80 4.94 6.71 0.42
C LEU A 80 4.41 5.33 0.81
N GLU A 81 5.22 4.47 1.41
CA GLU A 81 4.85 3.14 1.89
C GLU A 81 3.78 3.20 3.00
N LYS A 82 3.97 4.05 4.00
CA LYS A 82 2.97 4.25 5.07
C LYS A 82 1.61 4.70 4.53
N SER A 83 1.60 5.58 3.53
CA SER A 83 0.37 6.05 2.89
C SER A 83 -0.25 5.03 1.93
N GLN A 84 0.44 3.93 1.59
CA GLN A 84 -0.17 2.76 0.94
C GLN A 84 -0.88 1.85 1.95
N GLU A 85 -0.30 1.68 3.15
CA GLU A 85 -0.82 0.79 4.19
C GLU A 85 -2.18 1.24 4.74
N THR A 86 -2.42 2.56 4.76
CA THR A 86 -3.71 3.14 5.17
C THR A 86 -4.86 2.87 4.19
N LYS A 87 -4.59 2.39 2.96
CA LYS A 87 -5.62 2.11 1.94
C LYS A 87 -6.06 0.65 1.91
N CYS A 88 -5.37 -0.24 2.61
CA CYS A 88 -5.83 -1.62 2.84
C CYS A 88 -5.64 -2.03 4.30
N THR A 89 -5.96 -1.13 5.23
CA THR A 89 -6.37 -1.57 6.56
C THR A 89 -7.90 -1.68 6.51
N ARG A 90 -8.43 -2.86 6.12
CA ARG A 90 -9.68 -3.33 6.75
C ARG A 90 -9.48 -3.08 8.24
N PRO A 91 -10.41 -2.45 8.97
CA PRO A 91 -10.19 -2.16 10.38
C PRO A 91 -10.06 -3.50 11.13
N ALA A 92 -8.82 -3.99 11.27
CA ALA A 92 -8.49 -5.19 12.03
C ALA A 92 -8.65 -4.95 13.54
N LEU A 93 -9.16 -3.76 13.92
CA LEU A 93 -9.51 -3.36 15.26
C LEU A 93 -11.03 -3.18 15.45
N GLU A 94 -11.87 -3.52 14.46
CA GLU A 94 -13.33 -3.38 14.61
C GLU A 94 -14.00 -4.58 15.30
N LEU A 95 -13.27 -5.66 15.63
CA LEU A 95 -13.87 -6.75 16.41
C LEU A 95 -13.98 -6.40 17.90
N GLN A 96 -13.05 -5.65 18.48
CA GLN A 96 -13.10 -5.34 19.92
C GLN A 96 -14.05 -4.18 20.27
N ALA A 97 -14.17 -3.20 19.37
CA ALA A 97 -15.09 -2.07 19.54
C ALA A 97 -16.56 -2.47 19.35
N VAL A 98 -16.87 -3.27 18.32
CA VAL A 98 -18.24 -3.80 18.10
C VAL A 98 -18.68 -4.76 19.21
N MET A 99 -17.74 -5.51 19.80
CA MET A 99 -18.01 -6.36 20.97
C MET A 99 -18.42 -5.57 22.23
N SER A 100 -18.10 -4.27 22.32
CA SER A 100 -18.51 -3.42 23.46
C SER A 100 -19.93 -2.88 23.32
N VAL A 101 -20.47 -2.84 22.11
CA VAL A 101 -21.86 -2.44 21.84
C VAL A 101 -22.83 -3.61 22.04
N LEU A 102 -22.39 -4.84 21.77
CA LEU A 102 -23.09 -6.09 22.14
C LEU A 102 -22.89 -6.43 23.63
N ARG A 103 -23.06 -5.44 24.50
CA ARG A 103 -23.17 -5.61 25.95
C ARG A 103 -24.54 -6.22 26.27
N GLY A 104 -24.73 -7.51 26.02
CA GLY A 104 -26.00 -8.16 26.38
C GLY A 104 -26.32 -9.59 25.91
N SER A 105 -25.39 -10.41 25.40
CA SER A 105 -25.68 -11.85 25.22
C SER A 105 -24.43 -12.74 25.14
N THR A 106 -24.14 -13.35 26.28
CA THR A 106 -23.73 -14.77 26.50
C THR A 106 -22.53 -15.37 25.73
N GLU A 107 -21.39 -15.44 26.44
CA GLU A 107 -20.60 -16.66 26.77
C GLU A 107 -20.19 -17.71 25.71
N LEU A 108 -20.22 -17.44 24.39
CA LEU A 108 -19.99 -18.51 23.39
C LEU A 108 -18.72 -18.43 22.53
N TRP A 109 -17.81 -17.48 22.74
CA TRP A 109 -16.62 -17.38 21.87
C TRP A 109 -15.36 -18.04 22.43
N THR A 110 -15.25 -18.27 23.74
CA THR A 110 -14.04 -18.85 24.35
C THR A 110 -13.91 -20.37 24.13
N LEU A 111 -14.98 -21.06 23.74
CA LEU A 111 -14.97 -22.51 23.53
C LEU A 111 -14.55 -22.93 22.10
N ALA A 112 -14.57 -22.03 21.12
CA ALA A 112 -14.28 -22.36 19.72
C ALA A 112 -12.77 -22.48 19.40
N LEU A 113 -11.88 -22.11 20.33
CA LEU A 113 -10.43 -22.13 20.14
C LEU A 113 -9.71 -23.21 20.95
N ARG A 114 -10.42 -24.21 21.48
CA ARG A 114 -9.78 -25.35 22.16
C ARG A 114 -9.63 -26.53 21.19
N PRO A 115 -8.42 -26.83 20.68
CA PRO A 115 -8.21 -28.04 19.91
C PRO A 115 -8.14 -29.22 20.89
N SER A 116 -9.20 -30.05 20.92
CA SER A 116 -9.20 -31.23 21.77
C SER A 116 -8.60 -32.44 21.05
N ARG A 117 -7.53 -32.96 21.65
CA ARG A 117 -6.78 -34.16 21.26
C ARG A 117 -7.64 -35.42 21.33
N LYS A 118 -7.23 -36.41 20.53
CA LYS A 118 -7.59 -37.84 20.54
C LYS A 118 -7.93 -38.42 21.91
N GLY A 119 -8.86 -39.38 21.94
CA GLY A 119 -8.75 -40.49 22.89
C GLY A 119 -10.06 -41.16 23.32
N ASP A 120 -10.28 -42.34 22.74
CA ASP A 120 -10.74 -43.57 23.39
C ASP A 120 -12.19 -43.78 23.88
N ARG A 121 -12.75 -44.87 23.34
CA ARG A 121 -13.70 -45.86 23.88
C ARG A 121 -14.72 -45.43 24.93
N SER A 122 -15.98 -45.61 24.57
CA SER A 122 -16.89 -46.50 25.31
C SER A 122 -18.13 -46.76 24.46
N GLY A 123 -18.11 -47.89 23.74
CA GLY A 123 -19.36 -48.55 23.40
C GLY A 123 -19.79 -49.35 24.62
N LEU A 124 -20.98 -49.09 25.14
CA LEU A 124 -21.94 -50.11 25.54
C LEU A 124 -23.24 -49.44 26.04
N HIS A 125 -24.34 -50.04 25.56
CA HIS A 125 -25.70 -50.10 26.08
C HIS A 125 -26.67 -48.96 25.76
N SER A 126 -27.94 -49.21 25.44
CA SER A 126 -28.72 -50.36 24.93
C SER A 126 -30.19 -49.89 24.82
N PHE A 127 -31.00 -50.67 24.09
CA PHE A 127 -32.49 -50.75 24.13
C PHE A 127 -33.24 -49.55 23.52
N THR A 128 -34.21 -49.75 22.61
CA THR A 128 -35.29 -50.77 22.61
C THR A 128 -35.64 -51.19 21.19
#